data_AF-A0A354NWS6-F1
#
_entry.id   AF-A0A354NWS6-F1
#
_cell.length_a   1.000
_cell.length_b   1.000
_cell.length_c   1.000
_cell.angle_alpha   90.00
_cell.angle_beta   90.00
_cell.angle_gamma   90.00
#
_symmetry.space_group_name_H-M   'P 1'
#
loop_
_entity.id
_entity.type
_entity.pdbx_description
1 polymer ?
#
loop_
_entity_poly.entity_id
_entity_poly.type
_entity_poly.pdbx_seq_one_letter_code
_entity_poly.pdbx_strand_id
1 'polypeptide(L)'
;MNAIRNGVADNLHAVRGDYNEVGLQTWPQILANAGYYTSAVGKMHFYPWDARHGFQYRVIAEDKRWLQVRDDYYHYLKEHGLRKLHGNEHEGYFKNRGAITNRLPWEHNVDRFVGREACRFIENYGGDGPFAMMVGFPGPHCPYDPASDFPENFKPEDMPEAVPEVVGDTPKLRQQNIDGTKRHWNGVDYTEFNDS
;
A
#
# COMPACT_ATOMS: atom_id res chain seq x y z
N MET A 1 -7.20 -16.34 7.55
CA MET A 1 -6.61 -17.27 8.54
C MET A 1 -7.67 -17.48 9.64
N ASN A 2 -7.74 -18.61 10.36
CA ASN A 2 -8.76 -18.75 11.43
C ASN A 2 -8.23 -18.14 12.74
N ALA A 3 -8.63 -16.91 13.02
CA ALA A 3 -8.14 -16.15 14.18
C ALA A 3 -8.44 -16.82 15.53
N ILE A 4 -9.58 -17.52 15.62
CA ILE A 4 -9.98 -18.24 16.84
C ILE A 4 -9.07 -19.43 17.10
N ARG A 5 -8.68 -20.17 16.05
CA ARG A 5 -7.79 -21.34 16.19
C ARG A 5 -6.35 -20.96 16.53
N ASN A 6 -5.87 -19.85 15.98
CA ASN A 6 -4.46 -19.47 16.10
C ASN A 6 -4.22 -18.44 17.21
N GLY A 7 -5.27 -17.87 17.80
CA GLY A 7 -5.15 -16.75 18.75
C GLY A 7 -4.62 -15.46 18.12
N VAL A 8 -4.56 -15.38 16.78
CA VAL A 8 -4.01 -14.25 16.02
C VAL A 8 -5.07 -13.75 15.05
N ALA A 9 -5.56 -12.54 15.30
CA ALA A 9 -6.38 -11.81 14.34
C ALA A 9 -5.51 -11.28 13.20
N ASP A 10 -5.94 -11.49 11.96
CA ASP A 10 -5.33 -10.91 10.78
C ASP A 10 -6.03 -9.59 10.38
N ASN A 11 -5.45 -8.87 9.43
CA ASN A 11 -5.91 -7.56 8.98
C ASN A 11 -7.28 -7.58 8.26
N LEU A 12 -7.94 -8.75 8.12
CA LEU A 12 -9.32 -8.82 7.61
C LEU A 12 -10.35 -8.32 8.64
N HIS A 13 -9.92 -8.14 9.89
CA HIS A 13 -10.75 -7.64 10.96
C HIS A 13 -10.14 -6.33 11.47
N ALA A 14 -10.94 -5.26 11.50
CA ALA A 14 -10.51 -4.03 12.15
C ALA A 14 -10.17 -4.32 13.61
N VAL A 15 -9.05 -3.78 14.09
CA VAL A 15 -8.72 -3.85 15.51
C VAL A 15 -9.81 -3.06 16.25
N ARG A 16 -10.55 -3.76 17.11
CA ARG A 16 -11.56 -3.17 17.97
C ARG A 16 -10.98 -2.00 18.79
N GLY A 17 -11.72 -0.91 18.98
CA GLY A 17 -11.19 0.28 19.64
C GLY A 17 -10.77 0.07 21.11
N ASP A 18 -11.46 -0.86 21.79
CA ASP A 18 -11.26 -1.27 23.19
C ASP A 18 -10.23 -2.41 23.35
N TYR A 19 -9.42 -2.71 22.33
CA TYR A 19 -8.60 -3.93 22.29
C TYR A 19 -7.72 -4.11 23.54
N ASN A 20 -7.13 -3.03 24.05
CA ASN A 20 -6.33 -3.07 25.28
C ASN A 20 -7.17 -3.39 26.53
N GLU A 21 -8.39 -2.87 26.63
CA GLU A 21 -9.27 -3.06 27.78
C GLU A 21 -9.75 -4.51 27.90
N VAL A 22 -9.91 -5.18 26.76
CA VAL A 22 -10.29 -6.60 26.69
C VAL A 22 -9.09 -7.55 26.65
N GLY A 23 -7.89 -7.04 26.94
CA GLY A 23 -6.67 -7.85 27.08
C GLY A 23 -6.03 -8.31 25.76
N LEU A 24 -6.42 -7.75 24.62
CA LEU A 24 -5.73 -7.98 23.35
C LEU A 24 -4.50 -7.06 23.24
N GLN A 25 -3.43 -7.59 22.67
CA GLN A 25 -2.22 -6.84 22.38
C GLN A 25 -1.91 -6.92 20.90
N THR A 26 -1.46 -5.79 20.35
CA THR A 26 -0.93 -5.72 18.98
C THR A 26 0.52 -6.18 18.99
N TRP A 27 1.01 -6.73 17.87
CA TRP A 27 2.41 -7.17 17.79
C TRP A 27 3.42 -6.06 18.12
N PRO A 28 3.20 -4.77 17.77
CA PRO A 28 4.13 -3.71 18.16
C PRO A 28 4.17 -3.53 19.68
N GLN A 29 3.05 -3.64 20.39
CA GLN A 29 3.06 -3.58 21.86
C GLN A 29 3.81 -4.75 22.48
N ILE A 30 3.62 -5.95 21.95
CA ILE A 30 4.30 -7.15 22.45
C ILE A 30 5.82 -6.97 22.34
N LEU A 31 6.31 -6.50 21.19
CA LEU A 31 7.75 -6.28 20.98
C LEU A 31 8.28 -5.07 21.75
N ALA A 32 7.51 -3.99 21.85
CA ALA A 32 7.88 -2.83 22.66
C ALA A 32 8.06 -3.20 24.14
N ASN A 33 7.16 -4.02 24.69
CA ASN A 33 7.28 -4.53 26.06
C ASN A 33 8.49 -5.44 26.26
N ALA A 34 9.01 -6.04 25.19
CA ALA A 34 10.24 -6.83 25.19
C ALA A 34 11.52 -6.01 24.93
N GLY A 35 11.41 -4.69 24.85
CA GLY A 35 12.55 -3.77 24.69
C GLY A 35 12.91 -3.43 23.24
N TYR A 36 12.09 -3.78 22.25
CA TYR A 36 12.31 -3.37 20.86
C TYR A 36 11.71 -1.99 20.60
N TYR A 37 12.42 -1.15 19.86
CA TYR A 37 11.79 0.05 19.30
C TYR A 37 10.92 -0.32 18.09
N THR A 38 9.65 0.06 18.10
CA THR A 38 8.71 -0.35 17.04
C THR A 38 8.36 0.78 16.09
N SER A 39 8.48 0.50 14.80
CA SER A 39 8.33 1.47 13.73
C SER A 39 7.39 0.98 12.62
N ALA A 40 6.61 1.89 12.06
CA ALA A 40 5.85 1.64 10.84
C ALA A 40 6.07 2.77 9.83
N VAL A 41 6.45 2.41 8.60
CA VAL A 41 6.69 3.36 7.51
C VAL A 41 5.85 2.95 6.29
N GLY A 42 5.08 3.89 5.76
CA GLY A 42 4.25 3.71 4.58
C GLY A 42 2.78 3.41 4.87
N LYS A 43 2.16 2.54 4.07
CA LYS A 43 0.74 2.19 4.14
C LYS A 43 0.49 1.18 5.25
N MET A 44 -0.49 1.48 6.10
CA MET A 44 -0.84 0.62 7.24
C MET A 44 -2.30 0.19 7.16
N HIS A 45 -3.13 0.94 6.43
CA HIS A 45 -4.56 0.68 6.26
C HIS A 45 -5.31 0.68 7.61
N PHE A 46 -4.84 1.51 8.54
CA PHE A 46 -5.45 1.67 9.85
C PHE A 46 -6.71 2.54 9.76
N TYR A 47 -7.65 2.28 10.67
CA TYR A 47 -8.82 3.11 10.85
C TYR A 47 -9.03 3.41 12.35
N PRO A 48 -8.88 4.67 12.80
CA PRO A 48 -8.47 5.83 12.01
C PRO A 48 -7.01 5.71 11.50
N TRP A 49 -6.67 6.39 10.40
CA TRP A 49 -5.37 6.21 9.72
C TRP A 49 -4.18 6.67 10.57
N ASP A 50 -4.40 7.60 11.50
CA ASP A 50 -3.42 8.15 12.43
C ASP A 50 -3.30 7.36 13.75
N ALA A 51 -4.11 6.31 13.94
CA ALA A 51 -3.99 5.45 15.13
C ALA A 51 -2.64 4.72 15.17
N ARG A 52 -1.99 4.73 16.34
CA ARG A 52 -0.64 4.15 16.50
C ARG A 52 -0.62 2.62 16.53
N HIS A 53 -1.66 2.00 17.07
CA HIS A 53 -1.72 0.54 17.32
C HIS A 53 -0.41 -0.06 17.86
N GLY A 54 0.20 0.63 18.84
CA GLY A 54 1.43 0.19 19.50
C GLY A 54 2.73 0.71 18.91
N PHE A 55 2.76 1.19 17.66
CA PHE A 55 3.98 1.71 17.06
C PHE A 55 4.45 2.99 17.76
N GLN A 56 5.73 3.02 18.11
CA GLN A 56 6.37 4.15 18.78
C GLN A 56 6.83 5.21 17.77
N TYR A 57 7.25 4.79 16.58
CA TYR A 57 7.58 5.65 15.43
C TYR A 57 6.65 5.37 14.25
N ARG A 58 6.19 6.42 13.57
CA ARG A 58 5.38 6.28 12.35
C ARG A 58 5.75 7.33 11.32
N VAL A 59 5.77 6.90 10.05
CA VAL A 59 5.68 7.76 8.86
C VAL A 59 4.61 7.16 7.97
N ILE A 60 3.60 7.94 7.65
CA ILE A 60 2.34 7.46 7.05
C ILE A 60 2.28 7.87 5.57
N ALA A 61 2.06 6.88 4.72
CA ALA A 61 1.75 7.06 3.31
C ALA A 61 0.59 6.12 2.94
N GLU A 62 -0.63 6.54 3.25
CA GLU A 62 -1.85 5.78 2.95
C GLU A 62 -2.13 5.72 1.44
N ASP A 63 -3.16 4.94 1.09
CA ASP A 63 -3.48 4.56 -0.29
C ASP A 63 -3.41 5.71 -1.30
N LYS A 64 -2.88 5.40 -2.49
CA LYS A 64 -2.76 6.31 -3.65
C LYS A 64 -4.10 6.98 -4.01
N ARG A 65 -5.22 6.36 -3.67
CA ARG A 65 -6.59 6.81 -3.97
C ARG A 65 -7.20 7.68 -2.86
N TRP A 66 -6.63 7.68 -1.65
CA TRP A 66 -7.17 8.41 -0.49
C TRP A 66 -6.65 9.85 -0.46
N LEU A 67 -7.06 10.65 -1.44
CA LEU A 67 -6.54 12.01 -1.65
C LEU A 67 -6.79 12.98 -0.49
N GLN A 68 -7.84 12.74 0.31
CA GLN A 68 -8.21 13.61 1.44
C GLN A 68 -7.43 13.32 2.72
N VAL A 69 -6.71 12.20 2.77
CA VAL A 69 -5.86 11.86 3.90
C VAL A 69 -4.60 12.73 3.85
N ARG A 70 -4.45 13.57 4.87
CA ARG A 70 -3.33 14.48 5.07
C ARG A 70 -2.26 13.80 5.93
N ASP A 71 -1.74 12.69 5.41
CA ASP A 71 -0.63 11.94 6.02
C ASP A 71 0.73 12.60 5.75
N ASP A 72 1.81 11.99 6.23
CA ASP A 72 3.16 12.52 6.08
C ASP A 72 3.55 12.68 4.59
N TYR A 73 3.14 11.75 3.73
CA TYR A 73 3.38 11.87 2.29
C TYR A 73 2.62 13.05 1.65
N TYR A 74 1.38 13.32 2.07
CA TYR A 74 0.66 14.54 1.65
C TYR A 74 1.43 15.81 2.00
N HIS A 75 1.95 15.89 3.23
CA HIS A 75 2.71 17.05 3.70
C HIS A 75 4.03 17.19 2.94
N TYR A 76 4.77 16.09 2.75
CA TYR A 76 5.98 16.05 1.93
C TYR A 76 5.73 16.58 0.51
N LEU A 77 4.70 16.10 -0.19
CA LEU A 77 4.41 16.59 -1.54
C LEU A 77 4.10 18.09 -1.53
N LYS A 78 3.31 18.56 -0.56
CA LYS A 78 2.93 19.97 -0.45
C LYS A 78 4.15 20.89 -0.25
N GLU A 79 5.12 20.46 0.56
CA GLU A 79 6.39 21.20 0.78
C GLU A 79 7.21 21.35 -0.51
N HIS A 80 7.04 20.42 -1.46
CA HIS A 80 7.69 20.46 -2.77
C HIS A 80 6.82 21.10 -3.87
N GLY A 81 5.70 21.73 -3.49
CA GLY A 81 4.76 22.33 -4.46
C GLY A 81 3.95 21.31 -5.27
N LEU A 82 3.90 20.06 -4.80
CA LEU A 82 3.20 18.94 -5.43
C LEU A 82 1.96 18.52 -4.62
N ARG A 83 1.19 17.57 -5.15
CA ARG A 83 0.05 16.97 -4.46
C ARG A 83 -0.18 15.53 -4.90
N LYS A 84 -0.91 14.77 -4.07
CA LYS A 84 -1.45 13.47 -4.48
C LYS A 84 -2.39 13.65 -5.69
N LEU A 85 -2.31 12.70 -6.62
CA LEU A 85 -3.11 12.62 -7.83
C LEU A 85 -3.87 11.30 -7.82
N HIS A 86 -5.17 11.34 -8.13
CA HIS A 86 -5.91 10.11 -8.40
C HIS A 86 -5.47 9.53 -9.75
N GLY A 87 -5.58 8.21 -9.91
CA GLY A 87 -5.19 7.53 -11.16
C GLY A 87 -5.87 8.13 -12.40
N ASN A 88 -7.18 8.40 -12.32
CA ASN A 88 -7.97 9.01 -13.41
C ASN A 88 -7.55 10.43 -13.81
N GLU A 89 -6.72 11.10 -13.00
CA GLU A 89 -6.17 12.40 -13.37
C GLU A 89 -5.04 12.26 -14.39
N HIS A 90 -4.49 11.06 -14.58
CA HIS A 90 -3.38 10.77 -15.50
C HIS A 90 -3.87 10.40 -16.90
N GLU A 91 -3.02 10.67 -17.89
CA GLU A 91 -3.29 10.31 -19.27
C GLU A 91 -3.35 8.78 -19.43
N GLY A 92 -4.31 8.31 -20.24
CA GLY A 92 -4.44 6.89 -20.54
C GLY A 92 -5.08 6.04 -19.45
N TYR A 93 -5.41 6.55 -18.26
CA TYR A 93 -5.92 5.74 -17.14
C TYR A 93 -7.05 4.77 -17.53
N PHE A 94 -8.12 5.26 -18.17
CA PHE A 94 -9.22 4.39 -18.58
C PHE A 94 -8.86 3.52 -19.78
N LYS A 95 -8.15 4.08 -20.77
CA LYS A 95 -7.74 3.39 -22.01
C LYS A 95 -6.80 2.20 -21.73
N ASN A 96 -5.85 2.40 -20.83
CA ASN A 96 -4.82 1.44 -20.43
C ASN A 96 -5.22 0.65 -19.18
N ARG A 97 -6.50 0.73 -18.80
CA ARG A 97 -7.08 -0.02 -17.68
C ARG A 97 -6.26 0.11 -16.38
N GLY A 98 -6.07 1.33 -15.92
CA GLY A 98 -5.38 1.64 -14.66
C GLY A 98 -3.85 1.59 -14.71
N ALA A 99 -3.24 1.22 -15.84
CA ALA A 99 -1.81 1.36 -16.08
C ALA A 99 -1.49 2.73 -16.68
N ILE A 100 -0.64 3.50 -16.00
CA ILE A 100 -0.34 4.88 -16.34
C ILE A 100 1.15 5.18 -16.14
N THR A 101 1.65 6.21 -16.78
CA THR A 101 2.89 6.87 -16.34
C THR A 101 2.51 7.94 -15.33
N ASN A 102 3.05 7.87 -14.12
CA ASN A 102 2.77 8.83 -13.07
C ASN A 102 3.38 10.20 -13.43
N ARG A 103 2.65 11.28 -13.13
CA ARG A 103 3.11 12.66 -13.36
C ARG A 103 4.14 13.12 -12.32
N LEU A 104 4.18 12.46 -11.17
CA LEU A 104 5.18 12.73 -10.14
C LEU A 104 6.52 12.11 -10.57
N PRO A 105 7.62 12.89 -10.53
CA PRO A 105 8.97 12.34 -10.71
C PRO A 105 9.29 11.24 -9.69
N TRP A 106 10.23 10.38 -10.02
CA TRP A 106 10.61 9.22 -9.21
C TRP A 106 11.00 9.63 -7.78
N GLU A 107 11.74 10.73 -7.63
CA GLU A 107 12.15 11.26 -6.32
C GLU A 107 10.97 11.54 -5.37
N HIS A 108 9.81 11.87 -5.94
CA HIS A 108 8.58 12.19 -5.23
C HIS A 108 7.53 11.07 -5.30
N ASN A 109 7.81 9.96 -5.97
CA ASN A 109 6.89 8.83 -5.99
C ASN A 109 6.70 8.25 -4.57
N VAL A 110 5.51 7.74 -4.27
CA VAL A 110 5.18 7.27 -2.93
C VAL A 110 6.06 6.11 -2.47
N ASP A 111 6.42 5.18 -3.36
CA ASP A 111 7.26 4.04 -3.00
C ASP A 111 8.70 4.50 -2.74
N ARG A 112 9.20 5.49 -3.49
CA ARG A 112 10.49 6.14 -3.23
C ARG A 112 10.50 6.87 -1.89
N PHE A 113 9.44 7.61 -1.58
CA PHE A 113 9.25 8.25 -0.28
C PHE A 113 9.31 7.21 0.84
N VAL A 114 8.49 6.15 0.78
CA VAL A 114 8.45 5.09 1.81
C VAL A 114 9.81 4.44 2.01
N GLY A 115 10.51 4.08 0.93
CA GLY A 115 11.85 3.51 1.01
C GLY A 115 12.86 4.44 1.69
N ARG A 116 12.86 5.72 1.30
CA ARG A 116 13.75 6.74 1.88
C ARG A 116 13.48 6.97 3.36
N GLU A 117 12.22 7.01 3.76
CA GLU A 117 11.82 7.21 5.16
C GLU A 117 12.17 5.99 6.03
N ALA A 118 12.12 4.78 5.48
CA ALA A 118 12.56 3.56 6.15
C ALA A 118 14.09 3.57 6.35
N CYS A 119 14.87 3.95 5.34
CA CYS A 119 16.31 4.14 5.47
C CYS A 119 16.64 5.20 6.53
N ARG A 120 15.95 6.34 6.51
CA ARG A 120 16.13 7.42 7.50
C ARG A 120 15.88 6.93 8.93
N PHE A 121 14.88 6.07 9.14
CA PHE A 121 14.66 5.46 10.45
C PHE A 121 15.85 4.60 10.89
N ILE A 122 16.35 3.74 10.01
CA ILE A 122 17.49 2.85 10.31
C ILE A 122 18.75 3.68 10.63
N GLU A 123 19.02 4.72 9.84
CA GLU A 123 20.19 5.59 10.03
C GLU A 123 20.15 6.35 11.35
N ASN A 124 18.97 6.84 11.75
CA ASN A 124 18.82 7.68 12.94
C ASN A 124 18.61 6.88 14.23
N TYR A 125 18.01 5.70 14.17
CA TYR A 125 17.57 4.94 15.36
C TYR A 125 18.04 3.48 15.37
N GLY A 126 18.54 2.96 14.26
CA GLY A 126 18.96 1.56 14.15
C GLY A 126 20.19 1.19 14.99
N GLY A 127 20.94 2.20 15.45
CA GLY A 127 22.10 2.03 16.34
C GLY A 127 21.77 2.05 17.85
N ASP A 128 20.57 2.48 18.23
CA ASP A 128 20.21 2.72 19.64
C ASP A 128 19.76 1.46 20.39
N GLY A 129 19.59 0.35 19.68
CA GLY A 129 19.13 -0.93 20.23
C GLY A 129 18.38 -1.77 19.21
N PRO A 130 17.80 -2.91 19.65
CA PRO A 130 16.98 -3.73 18.76
C PRO A 130 15.69 -2.98 18.37
N PHE A 131 15.30 -3.09 17.10
CA PHE A 131 14.06 -2.53 16.59
C PHE A 131 13.29 -3.55 15.76
N ALA A 132 11.99 -3.32 15.61
CA ALA A 132 11.14 -4.04 14.68
C ALA A 132 10.38 -3.02 13.82
N MET A 133 10.50 -3.15 12.50
CA MET A 133 9.95 -2.19 11.56
C MET A 133 9.05 -2.87 10.54
N MET A 134 7.86 -2.30 10.34
CA MET A 134 6.98 -2.65 9.22
C MET A 134 7.12 -1.59 8.13
N VAL A 135 7.45 -2.03 6.91
CA VAL A 135 7.51 -1.14 5.73
C VAL A 135 6.41 -1.54 4.76
N GLY A 136 5.43 -0.68 4.59
CA GLY A 136 4.27 -0.91 3.74
C GLY A 136 4.35 -0.07 2.47
N PHE A 137 4.87 -0.62 1.39
CA PHE A 137 4.84 0.05 0.08
C PHE A 137 3.40 0.08 -0.47
N PRO A 138 2.87 1.26 -0.88
CA PRO A 138 1.60 1.31 -1.58
C PRO A 138 1.60 0.59 -2.93
N GLY A 139 2.73 0.60 -3.66
CA GLY A 139 2.93 -0.25 -4.83
C GLY A 139 3.13 -1.72 -4.47
N PRO A 140 2.77 -2.67 -5.36
CA PRO A 140 2.26 -2.50 -6.72
C PRO A 140 0.72 -2.44 -6.80
N HIS A 141 0.02 -2.06 -5.72
CA HIS A 141 -1.44 -1.93 -5.76
C HIS A 141 -1.87 -0.90 -6.80
N CYS A 142 -2.96 -1.21 -7.53
CA CYS A 142 -3.47 -0.36 -8.60
C CYS A 142 -3.84 1.07 -8.12
N PRO A 143 -3.64 2.12 -8.94
CA PRO A 143 -3.12 2.09 -10.31
C PRO A 143 -1.68 1.60 -10.42
N TYR A 144 -1.33 1.00 -11.57
CA TYR A 144 0.05 0.66 -11.90
C TYR A 144 0.70 1.91 -12.49
N ASP A 145 1.51 2.59 -11.70
CA ASP A 145 1.90 3.99 -11.95
C ASP A 145 3.40 4.25 -11.71
N PRO A 146 4.30 3.61 -12.48
CA PRO A 146 5.71 3.98 -12.44
C PRO A 146 5.88 5.46 -12.80
N ALA A 147 6.85 6.12 -12.17
CA ALA A 147 7.26 7.47 -12.55
C ALA A 147 7.87 7.45 -13.96
N SER A 148 7.76 8.56 -14.69
CA SER A 148 8.31 8.68 -16.05
C SER A 148 9.83 8.52 -16.13
N ASP A 149 10.52 8.84 -15.04
CA ASP A 149 11.97 8.78 -14.85
C ASP A 149 12.37 7.62 -13.91
N PHE A 150 11.50 6.61 -13.77
CA PHE A 150 11.83 5.40 -13.01
C PHE A 150 13.10 4.75 -13.61
N PRO A 151 14.10 4.38 -12.79
CA PRO A 151 15.42 4.02 -13.28
C PRO A 151 15.45 2.66 -13.98
N GLU A 152 14.42 1.84 -13.82
CA GLU A 152 14.32 0.52 -14.42
C GLU A 152 13.22 0.51 -15.48
N ASN A 153 13.44 -0.26 -16.55
CA ASN A 153 12.44 -0.51 -17.57
C ASN A 153 12.09 -1.99 -17.56
N PHE A 154 10.80 -2.29 -17.69
CA PHE A 154 10.38 -3.66 -17.95
C PHE A 154 10.51 -3.93 -19.46
N LYS A 155 10.88 -5.15 -19.80
CA LYS A 155 10.83 -5.65 -21.16
C LYS A 155 9.59 -6.53 -21.32
N PRO A 156 8.66 -6.20 -22.23
CA PRO A 156 7.48 -7.04 -22.46
C PRO A 156 7.82 -8.51 -22.72
N GLU A 157 8.96 -8.78 -23.37
CA GLU A 157 9.46 -10.14 -23.63
C GLU A 157 9.88 -10.93 -22.38
N ASP A 158 10.12 -10.26 -21.24
CA ASP A 158 10.43 -10.92 -19.97
C ASP A 158 9.15 -11.28 -19.18
N MET A 159 7.96 -10.88 -19.67
CA MET A 159 6.70 -11.21 -19.01
C MET A 159 6.39 -12.70 -19.17
N PRO A 160 6.09 -13.43 -18.08
CA PRO A 160 5.69 -14.82 -18.19
C PRO A 160 4.33 -14.95 -18.88
N GLU A 161 4.13 -16.06 -19.57
CA GLU A 161 2.83 -16.45 -20.11
C GLU A 161 1.76 -16.48 -19.00
N ALA A 162 0.52 -16.18 -19.39
CA ALA A 162 -0.59 -16.23 -18.46
C ALA A 162 -0.78 -17.65 -17.89
N VAL A 163 -1.13 -17.73 -16.61
CA VAL A 163 -1.45 -19.01 -15.97
C VAL A 163 -2.65 -19.65 -16.71
N PRO A 164 -2.59 -20.94 -17.07
CA PRO A 164 -3.68 -21.60 -17.78
C PRO A 164 -5.01 -21.50 -17.05
N GLU A 165 -6.09 -21.47 -17.82
CA GLU A 165 -7.44 -21.41 -17.27
C GLU A 165 -7.76 -22.68 -16.45
N VAL A 166 -8.26 -22.50 -15.23
CA VAL A 166 -8.83 -23.56 -14.41
C VAL A 166 -10.34 -23.58 -14.62
N VAL A 167 -10.81 -24.64 -15.28
CA VAL A 167 -12.23 -24.81 -15.63
C VAL A 167 -13.10 -24.69 -14.37
N GLY A 168 -14.09 -23.81 -14.44
CA GLY A 168 -15.05 -23.57 -13.35
C GLY A 168 -14.63 -22.54 -12.30
N ASP A 169 -13.34 -22.29 -12.12
CA ASP A 169 -12.81 -21.33 -11.13
C ASP A 169 -12.42 -20.01 -11.79
N THR A 170 -11.60 -20.05 -12.83
CA THR A 170 -11.10 -18.85 -13.50
C THR A 170 -12.23 -17.95 -14.04
N PRO A 171 -13.32 -18.44 -14.67
CA PRO A 171 -14.41 -17.58 -15.10
C PRO A 171 -15.07 -16.80 -13.94
N LYS A 172 -15.17 -17.42 -12.75
CA LYS A 172 -15.74 -16.77 -11.57
C LYS A 172 -14.81 -15.69 -11.02
N LEU A 173 -13.51 -16.00 -10.90
CA LEU A 173 -12.49 -15.04 -10.46
C LEU A 173 -12.40 -13.84 -11.42
N ARG A 174 -12.43 -14.11 -12.73
CA ARG A 174 -12.45 -13.08 -13.78
C ARG A 174 -13.66 -12.16 -13.62
N GLN A 175 -14.87 -12.72 -13.51
CA GLN A 175 -16.08 -11.93 -13.33
C GLN A 175 -16.06 -11.10 -12.04
N GLN A 176 -15.61 -11.69 -10.92
CA GLN A 176 -15.45 -10.97 -9.65
C GLN A 176 -14.48 -9.79 -9.77
N ASN A 177 -13.36 -9.96 -10.50
CA ASN A 177 -12.41 -8.88 -10.73
C ASN A 177 -13.01 -7.77 -11.63
N ILE A 178 -13.72 -8.15 -12.70
CA ILE A 178 -14.44 -7.20 -13.57
C ILE A 178 -15.44 -6.38 -12.73
N ASP A 179 -16.27 -7.04 -11.93
CA ASP A 179 -17.28 -6.37 -11.11
C ASP A 179 -16.63 -5.47 -10.04
N GLY A 180 -15.51 -5.91 -9.46
CA GLY A 180 -14.76 -5.16 -8.45
C GLY A 180 -14.12 -3.89 -9.00
N THR A 181 -13.51 -3.98 -10.18
CA THR A 181 -12.79 -2.89 -10.84
C THR A 181 -13.71 -1.85 -11.49
N LYS A 182 -14.93 -2.23 -11.87
CA LYS A 182 -15.99 -1.30 -12.34
C LYS A 182 -16.52 -0.36 -11.28
N ARG A 183 -16.37 -0.69 -9.99
CA ARG A 183 -16.87 0.16 -8.89
C ARG A 183 -16.21 1.54 -8.92
N HIS A 184 -16.91 2.54 -8.38
CA HIS A 184 -16.51 3.95 -8.39
C HIS A 184 -15.12 4.25 -7.82
N TRP A 185 -14.59 3.39 -6.93
CA TRP A 185 -13.25 3.57 -6.37
C TRP A 185 -12.15 3.35 -7.42
N ASN A 186 -12.42 2.61 -8.50
CA ASN A 186 -11.47 2.34 -9.60
C ASN A 186 -12.00 2.81 -10.96
N GLY A 187 -13.23 2.42 -11.32
CA GLY A 187 -13.93 2.90 -12.51
C GLY A 187 -13.36 2.39 -13.83
N VAL A 188 -12.63 1.27 -13.82
CA VAL A 188 -12.01 0.67 -15.02
C VAL A 188 -12.79 -0.57 -15.43
N ASP A 189 -13.07 -0.72 -16.73
CA ASP A 189 -13.74 -1.89 -17.29
C ASP A 189 -12.73 -2.89 -17.89
N TYR A 190 -12.71 -4.12 -17.37
CA TYR A 190 -11.91 -5.24 -17.88
C TYR A 190 -12.76 -6.31 -18.60
N THR A 191 -14.03 -6.04 -18.93
CA THR A 191 -14.90 -7.01 -19.63
C THR A 191 -14.32 -7.43 -20.98
N GLU A 192 -13.76 -6.49 -21.72
CA GLU A 192 -13.02 -6.75 -22.95
C GLU A 192 -11.54 -6.53 -22.68
N PHE A 193 -10.75 -7.61 -22.68
CA PHE A 193 -9.29 -7.59 -22.60
C PHE A 193 -8.76 -8.39 -23.77
N ASN A 194 -8.35 -7.68 -24.82
CA ASN A 194 -7.89 -8.30 -26.06
C ASN A 194 -6.37 -8.49 -25.96
N ASP A 195 -5.86 -9.66 -26.33
CA ASP A 195 -4.43 -10.03 -26.33
C ASP A 195 -3.65 -9.38 -27.49
N SER A 196 -4.03 -8.16 -27.90
CA SER A 196 -3.39 -7.46 -29.02
C SER A 196 -1.95 -7.07 -28.72
#